data_AF-A0A957YRY7-F1
#
_entry.id   AF-A0A957YRY7-F1
#
_cell.length_a   1.000
_cell.length_b   1.000
_cell.length_c   1.000
_cell.angle_alpha   90.00
_cell.angle_beta   90.00
_cell.angle_gamma   90.00
#
_symmetry.space_group_name_H-M   'P 1'
#
loop_
_entity.id
_entity.type
_entity.pdbx_description
1 polymer ?
#
loop_
_entity_poly.entity_id
_entity_poly.type
_entity_poly.pdbx_seq_one_letter_code
_entity_poly.pdbx_strand_id
1 'polypeptide(L)'
;MHLTDEQLNEYLDNETAERAVIEAHLASCGECAARLSTLQALFADLGSLPEVNLSTDLAARFTPSRSPTPQLPRWLTLTATLQAAAALLLATLAAPFAAQMFEPYSSMYTMPSLADILTELQFSFFTWTRSFGSISLPEFPPNPFALPAEITPAILAVGMTGMLLAWAFSNWWLLHKKSNRLA
;
A
#
# COMPACT_ATOMS: atom_id res chain seq x y z
N MET A 1 -11.98 25.39 45.34
CA MET A 1 -11.50 24.91 44.03
C MET A 1 -12.58 24.01 43.49
N HIS A 2 -13.07 24.27 42.28
CA HIS A 2 -14.16 23.51 41.63
C HIS A 2 -13.59 22.67 40.49
N LEU A 3 -14.33 21.64 40.08
CA LEU A 3 -14.02 20.90 38.84
C LEU A 3 -14.21 21.81 37.63
N THR A 4 -13.39 21.63 36.61
CA THR A 4 -13.59 22.29 35.32
C THR A 4 -14.68 21.58 34.51
N ASP A 5 -15.21 22.26 33.50
CA ASP A 5 -16.25 21.69 32.64
C ASP A 5 -15.70 20.51 31.82
N GLU A 6 -14.41 20.55 31.43
CA GLU A 6 -13.73 19.43 30.77
C GLU A 6 -13.70 18.19 31.67
N GLN A 7 -13.34 18.33 32.95
CA GLN A 7 -13.31 17.20 33.88
C GLN A 7 -14.70 16.59 34.12
N LEU A 8 -15.75 17.41 34.12
CA LEU A 8 -17.14 16.94 34.24
C LEU A 8 -17.59 16.19 32.97
N ASN A 9 -17.21 16.68 31.78
CA ASN A 9 -17.52 16.01 30.51
C ASN A 9 -16.74 14.69 30.36
N GLU A 10 -15.44 14.68 30.66
CA GLU A 10 -14.63 13.44 30.68
C GLU A 10 -15.19 12.40 31.67
N TYR A 11 -15.73 12.85 32.81
CA TYR A 11 -16.43 11.96 33.74
C TYR A 11 -17.71 11.37 33.14
N LEU A 12 -18.52 12.17 32.44
CA LEU A 12 -19.75 11.72 31.78
C LEU A 12 -19.49 10.74 30.64
N ASP A 13 -18.45 11.00 29.84
CA ASP A 13 -18.05 10.16 28.71
C ASP A 13 -17.30 8.88 29.15
N ASN A 14 -17.04 8.72 30.46
CA ASN A 14 -16.21 7.67 31.04
C ASN A 14 -14.75 7.65 30.55
N GLU A 15 -14.21 8.82 30.18
CA GLU A 15 -12.85 8.98 29.66
C GLU A 15 -11.83 9.49 30.70
N THR A 16 -12.26 9.73 31.95
CA THR A 16 -11.36 10.18 33.02
C THR A 16 -10.63 9.05 33.76
N ALA A 17 -9.33 9.24 34.00
CA ALA A 17 -8.52 8.36 34.85
C ALA A 17 -8.66 8.65 36.37
N GLU A 18 -9.23 9.82 36.74
CA GLU A 18 -9.30 10.31 38.12
C GLU A 18 -10.70 10.19 38.74
N ARG A 19 -11.47 9.19 38.30
CA ARG A 19 -12.89 9.03 38.64
C ARG A 19 -13.18 9.10 40.14
N ALA A 20 -12.38 8.41 40.97
CA ALA A 20 -12.57 8.37 42.42
C ALA A 20 -12.37 9.75 43.10
N VAL A 21 -11.47 10.57 42.56
CA VAL A 21 -11.22 11.94 43.07
C VAL A 21 -12.38 12.85 42.71
N ILE A 22 -12.88 12.75 41.48
CA ILE A 22 -14.04 13.50 41.00
C ILE A 22 -15.29 13.13 41.81
N GLU A 23 -15.54 11.83 42.07
CA GLU A 23 -16.68 11.37 42.87
C GLU A 23 -16.62 11.88 44.32
N ALA A 24 -15.42 11.89 44.94
CA ALA A 24 -15.24 12.47 46.26
C ALA A 24 -15.50 13.99 46.28
N HIS A 25 -15.13 14.71 45.21
CA HIS A 25 -15.42 16.13 45.08
C HIS A 25 -16.92 16.38 44.89
N LEU A 26 -17.59 15.61 44.04
CA LEU A 26 -19.04 15.72 43.80
C LEU A 26 -19.87 15.44 45.05
N ALA A 27 -19.40 14.53 45.93
CA ALA A 27 -20.05 14.24 47.20
C ALA A 27 -19.95 15.40 48.21
N SER A 28 -18.94 16.27 48.09
CA SER A 28 -18.68 17.37 49.03
C SER A 28 -19.03 18.76 48.48
N CYS A 29 -19.14 18.93 47.16
CA CYS A 29 -19.44 20.19 46.51
C CYS A 29 -20.80 20.16 45.79
N GLY A 30 -21.82 20.76 46.43
CA GLY A 30 -23.18 20.83 45.88
C GLY A 30 -23.29 21.61 44.56
N GLU A 31 -22.41 22.59 44.33
CA GLU A 31 -22.39 23.35 43.07
C GLU A 31 -21.93 22.47 41.89
N CYS A 32 -20.85 21.70 42.06
CA CYS A 32 -20.38 20.79 41.02
C CYS A 32 -21.38 19.65 40.77
N ALA A 33 -22.05 19.15 41.80
CA ALA A 33 -23.13 18.17 41.65
C ALA A 33 -24.33 18.73 40.87
N ALA A 34 -24.72 19.98 41.10
CA ALA A 34 -25.79 20.64 40.37
C ALA A 34 -25.42 20.91 38.89
N ARG A 35 -24.15 21.24 38.62
CA ARG A 35 -23.65 21.36 37.23
C ARG A 35 -23.69 20.02 36.51
N LEU A 36 -23.22 18.95 37.17
CA LEU A 36 -23.26 17.60 36.61
C LEU A 36 -24.70 17.16 36.29
N SER A 37 -25.66 17.39 37.20
CA SER A 37 -27.05 17.02 36.95
C SER A 37 -27.67 17.79 35.79
N THR A 38 -27.28 19.06 35.61
CA THR A 38 -27.70 19.88 34.47
C THR A 38 -27.18 19.30 33.15
N LEU A 39 -25.90 18.90 33.11
CA LEU A 39 -25.31 18.24 31.94
C LEU A 39 -25.98 16.89 31.64
N GLN A 40 -26.23 16.07 32.67
CA GLN A 40 -26.92 14.78 32.51
C GLN A 40 -28.32 14.94 31.94
N ALA A 41 -29.08 15.96 32.38
CA ALA A 41 -30.40 16.26 31.83
C ALA A 41 -30.32 16.63 30.35
N LEU A 42 -29.35 17.47 29.96
CA LEU A 42 -29.14 17.86 28.57
C LEU A 42 -28.82 16.65 27.68
N PHE A 43 -27.95 15.74 28.12
CA PHE A 43 -27.64 14.53 27.36
C PHE A 43 -28.82 13.56 27.27
N ALA A 44 -29.64 13.46 28.33
CA ALA A 44 -30.87 12.67 28.29
C ALA A 44 -31.86 13.24 27.26
N ASP A 45 -32.01 14.57 27.20
CA ASP A 45 -32.86 15.24 26.21
C ASP A 45 -32.34 15.00 24.78
N LEU A 46 -31.03 15.12 24.55
CA LEU A 46 -30.42 14.82 23.25
C LEU A 46 -30.60 13.35 22.86
N GLY A 47 -30.47 12.42 23.80
CA GLY A 47 -30.70 10.99 23.58
C GLY A 47 -32.17 10.64 23.28
N SER A 48 -33.11 11.53 23.62
CA SER A 48 -34.54 11.37 23.32
C SER A 48 -34.95 11.89 21.93
N LEU A 49 -34.02 12.52 21.21
CA LEU A 49 -34.30 13.05 19.87
C LEU A 49 -34.69 11.91 18.91
N PRO A 50 -35.71 12.12 18.06
CA PRO A 50 -36.16 11.10 17.13
C PRO A 50 -35.06 10.80 16.10
N GLU A 51 -34.87 9.52 15.80
CA GLU A 51 -33.94 9.10 14.76
C GLU A 51 -34.46 9.55 13.39
N VAL A 52 -33.64 10.32 12.68
CA VAL A 52 -33.99 10.86 11.36
C VAL A 52 -33.76 9.79 10.31
N ASN A 53 -34.84 9.20 9.80
CA ASN A 53 -34.76 8.33 8.63
C ASN A 53 -34.44 9.16 7.39
N LEU A 54 -33.40 8.76 6.65
CA LEU A 54 -33.06 9.37 5.37
C LEU A 54 -34.22 9.15 4.38
N SER A 55 -34.68 10.24 3.73
CA SER A 55 -35.79 10.19 2.77
C SER A 55 -35.46 9.47 1.46
N THR A 56 -34.19 9.14 1.24
CA THR A 56 -33.71 8.49 0.02
C THR A 56 -32.56 7.55 0.37
N ASP A 57 -32.54 6.40 -0.29
CA ASP A 57 -31.45 5.45 -0.20
C ASP A 57 -30.18 6.04 -0.85
N LEU A 58 -29.24 6.46 0.00
CA LEU A 58 -27.92 6.94 -0.43
C LEU A 58 -27.04 5.81 -0.95
N ALA A 59 -27.23 4.57 -0.47
CA ALA A 59 -26.43 3.41 -0.87
C ALA A 59 -26.70 3.04 -2.34
N ALA A 60 -27.92 3.27 -2.82
CA ALA A 60 -28.28 3.07 -4.23
C ALA A 60 -27.34 3.81 -5.21
N ARG A 61 -26.84 4.99 -4.84
CA ARG A 61 -25.91 5.78 -5.69
C ARG A 61 -24.53 5.16 -5.85
N PHE A 62 -24.16 4.27 -4.93
CA PHE A 62 -22.87 3.59 -4.93
C PHE A 62 -22.95 2.16 -5.47
N THR A 63 -24.14 1.72 -5.91
CA THR A 63 -24.22 0.46 -6.65
C THR A 63 -23.42 0.63 -7.95
N PRO A 64 -22.35 -0.17 -8.16
CA PRO A 64 -21.51 -0.02 -9.33
C PRO A 64 -22.35 -0.35 -10.55
N SER A 65 -22.76 0.69 -11.28
CA SER A 65 -23.38 0.54 -12.58
C SER A 65 -22.38 -0.23 -13.44
N ARG A 66 -22.76 -1.43 -13.89
CA ARG A 66 -21.93 -2.29 -14.73
C ARG A 66 -21.69 -1.54 -16.03
N SER A 67 -20.62 -0.76 -16.08
CA SER A 67 -20.22 -0.02 -17.27
C SER A 67 -20.07 -1.06 -18.39
N PRO A 68 -20.78 -0.91 -19.52
CA PRO A 68 -20.59 -1.80 -20.65
C PRO A 68 -19.11 -1.77 -21.02
N THR A 69 -18.49 -2.94 -21.12
CA THR A 69 -17.10 -3.05 -21.56
C THR A 69 -16.97 -2.29 -22.89
N PRO A 70 -16.02 -1.34 -23.02
CA PRO A 70 -15.88 -0.58 -24.24
C PRO A 70 -15.55 -1.54 -25.38
N GLN A 71 -16.51 -1.79 -26.27
CA GLN A 71 -16.29 -2.61 -27.45
C GLN A 71 -15.52 -1.78 -28.46
N LEU A 72 -14.31 -2.21 -28.80
CA LEU A 72 -13.51 -1.59 -29.85
C LEU A 72 -14.27 -1.70 -31.19
N PRO A 73 -14.30 -0.63 -31.99
CA PRO A 73 -15.04 -0.63 -33.23
C PRO A 73 -14.42 -1.62 -34.23
N ARG A 74 -15.26 -2.42 -34.91
CA ARG A 74 -14.83 -3.54 -35.78
C ARG A 74 -13.88 -3.14 -36.92
N TRP A 75 -13.93 -1.89 -37.37
CA TRP A 75 -13.01 -1.40 -38.41
C TRP A 75 -11.56 -1.34 -37.90
N LEU A 76 -11.36 -1.06 -36.60
CA LEU A 76 -10.04 -0.93 -35.99
C LEU A 76 -9.38 -2.30 -35.80
N THR A 77 -10.17 -3.32 -35.49
CA THR A 77 -9.71 -4.71 -35.48
C THR A 77 -9.34 -5.20 -36.89
N LEU A 78 -10.09 -4.79 -37.92
CA LEU A 78 -9.82 -5.15 -39.31
C LEU A 78 -8.54 -4.48 -39.85
N THR A 79 -8.32 -3.21 -39.52
CA THR A 79 -7.08 -2.52 -39.93
C THR A 79 -5.86 -3.12 -39.22
N ALA A 80 -6.00 -3.49 -37.94
CA ALA A 80 -4.93 -4.12 -37.18
C ALA A 80 -4.55 -5.50 -37.74
N THR A 81 -5.54 -6.35 -38.08
CA THR A 81 -5.27 -7.67 -38.68
C THR A 81 -4.66 -7.54 -40.08
N LEU A 82 -5.13 -6.59 -40.90
CA LEU A 82 -4.58 -6.34 -42.23
C LEU A 82 -3.14 -5.82 -42.15
N GLN A 83 -2.84 -4.92 -41.21
CA GLN A 83 -1.49 -4.41 -40.98
C GLN A 83 -0.53 -5.52 -40.52
N ALA A 84 -0.97 -6.39 -39.61
CA ALA A 84 -0.18 -7.53 -39.17
C ALA A 84 0.12 -8.51 -40.33
N ALA A 85 -0.89 -8.81 -41.15
CA ALA A 85 -0.71 -9.67 -42.34
C ALA A 85 0.24 -9.05 -43.36
N ALA A 86 0.12 -7.75 -43.64
CA ALA A 86 1.01 -7.03 -44.54
C ALA A 86 2.46 -7.00 -44.01
N ALA A 87 2.65 -6.78 -42.70
CA ALA A 87 3.97 -6.81 -42.07
C ALA A 87 4.63 -8.19 -42.19
N LEU A 88 3.87 -9.27 -41.99
CA LEU A 88 4.38 -10.64 -42.17
C LEU A 88 4.76 -10.91 -43.63
N LEU A 89 3.91 -10.53 -44.58
CA LEU A 89 4.21 -10.67 -46.01
C LEU A 89 5.48 -9.90 -46.39
N LEU A 90 5.59 -8.63 -45.99
CA LEU A 90 6.78 -7.82 -46.26
C LEU A 90 8.03 -8.41 -45.59
N ALA A 91 7.94 -8.90 -44.36
CA ALA A 91 9.06 -9.56 -43.69
C ALA A 91 9.51 -10.83 -44.44
N THR A 92 8.58 -11.66 -44.91
CA THR A 92 8.91 -12.86 -45.70
C THR A 92 9.55 -12.53 -47.05
N LEU A 93 9.09 -11.47 -47.71
CA LEU A 93 9.67 -11.00 -48.98
C LEU A 93 11.03 -10.33 -48.80
N ALA A 94 11.23 -9.63 -47.67
CA ALA A 94 12.48 -8.95 -47.34
C ALA A 94 13.55 -9.90 -46.80
N ALA A 95 13.19 -11.08 -46.28
CA ALA A 95 14.11 -12.05 -45.69
C ALA A 95 15.33 -12.42 -46.57
N PRO A 96 15.19 -12.74 -47.87
CA PRO A 96 16.35 -13.06 -48.71
C PRO A 96 17.26 -11.85 -48.96
N PHE A 97 16.68 -10.64 -49.04
CA PHE A 97 17.45 -9.40 -49.20
C PHE A 97 18.22 -9.05 -47.92
N ALA A 98 17.58 -9.22 -46.76
CA ALA A 98 18.23 -9.09 -45.46
C ALA A 98 19.40 -10.08 -45.34
N ALA A 99 19.20 -11.35 -45.70
CA ALA A 99 20.26 -12.37 -45.64
C ALA A 99 21.49 -11.98 -46.49
N GLN A 100 21.29 -11.42 -47.69
CA GLN A 100 22.39 -10.95 -48.55
C GLN A 100 23.08 -9.68 -48.00
N MET A 101 22.32 -8.77 -47.39
CA MET A 101 22.88 -7.57 -46.74
C MET A 101 23.68 -7.90 -45.47
N PHE A 102 23.31 -8.96 -44.75
CA PHE A 102 23.93 -9.33 -43.47
C PHE A 102 25.00 -10.42 -43.58
N GLU A 103 25.12 -11.11 -44.72
CA GLU A 103 26.21 -12.08 -45.00
C GLU A 103 27.64 -11.49 -44.80
N PRO A 104 27.95 -10.25 -45.23
CA PRO A 104 29.27 -9.67 -45.01
C PRO A 104 29.58 -9.38 -43.54
N TYR A 105 28.55 -9.31 -42.67
CA TYR A 105 28.67 -8.98 -41.25
C TYR A 105 28.57 -10.20 -40.34
N SER A 106 28.08 -11.34 -40.83
CA SER A 106 27.90 -12.57 -40.03
C SER A 106 29.21 -13.25 -39.64
N SER A 107 30.34 -12.88 -40.26
CA SER A 107 31.67 -13.37 -39.87
C SER A 107 32.28 -12.58 -38.69
N MET A 108 31.76 -11.39 -38.38
CA MET A 108 32.28 -10.49 -37.34
C MET A 108 31.39 -10.42 -36.09
N TYR A 109 30.10 -10.76 -36.22
CA TYR A 109 29.15 -10.74 -35.11
C TYR A 109 28.50 -12.11 -34.92
N THR A 110 29.20 -12.99 -34.20
CA THR A 110 28.54 -14.09 -33.48
C THR A 110 27.54 -13.45 -32.52
N MET A 111 26.25 -13.73 -32.67
CA MET A 111 25.28 -13.32 -31.64
C MET A 111 25.73 -13.94 -30.32
N PRO A 112 25.96 -13.13 -29.27
CA PRO A 112 26.29 -13.67 -27.96
C PRO A 112 25.16 -14.61 -27.56
N SER A 113 25.53 -15.79 -27.07
CA SER A 113 24.54 -16.74 -26.59
C SER A 113 23.82 -16.14 -25.37
N LEU A 114 22.64 -16.68 -25.04
CA LEU A 114 21.97 -16.33 -23.77
C LEU A 114 22.90 -16.52 -22.57
N ALA A 115 23.82 -17.49 -22.62
CA ALA A 115 24.81 -17.69 -21.57
C ALA A 115 25.79 -16.51 -21.49
N ASP A 116 26.25 -15.98 -22.62
CA ASP A 116 27.17 -14.83 -22.66
C ASP A 116 26.50 -13.57 -22.12
N ILE A 117 25.24 -13.33 -22.52
CA ILE A 117 24.42 -12.21 -22.03
C ILE A 117 24.21 -12.31 -20.51
N LEU A 118 23.84 -13.49 -20.02
CA LEU A 118 23.64 -13.72 -18.58
C LEU A 118 24.95 -13.56 -17.80
N THR A 119 26.06 -13.98 -18.38
CA THR A 119 27.39 -13.85 -17.77
C THR A 119 27.79 -12.39 -17.66
N GLU A 120 27.63 -11.62 -18.75
CA GLU A 120 27.89 -10.18 -18.75
C GLU A 120 27.03 -9.46 -17.72
N LEU A 121 25.73 -9.77 -17.66
CA LEU A 121 24.81 -9.18 -16.70
C LEU A 121 25.17 -9.52 -15.25
N GLN A 122 25.60 -10.77 -15.00
CA GLN A 122 26.11 -11.20 -13.69
C GLN A 122 27.37 -10.41 -13.29
N PHE A 123 28.32 -10.22 -14.20
CA PHE A 123 29.52 -9.43 -13.93
C PHE A 123 29.20 -7.95 -13.68
N SER A 124 28.32 -7.35 -14.48
CA SER A 124 27.84 -5.97 -14.28
C SER A 124 27.12 -5.81 -12.94
N PHE A 125 26.30 -6.78 -12.55
CA PHE A 125 25.63 -6.77 -11.24
C PHE A 125 26.63 -6.91 -10.09
N PHE A 126 27.61 -7.80 -10.21
CA PHE A 126 28.60 -8.01 -9.17
C PHE A 126 29.54 -6.80 -8.99
N THR A 127 29.90 -6.13 -10.08
CA THR A 127 30.68 -4.89 -10.04
C THR A 127 29.88 -3.74 -9.43
N TRP A 128 28.62 -3.58 -9.82
CA TRP A 128 27.70 -2.61 -9.21
C TRP A 128 27.50 -2.88 -7.71
N THR A 129 27.30 -4.13 -7.28
CA THR A 129 27.14 -4.44 -5.85
C THR A 129 28.40 -4.16 -5.03
N ARG A 130 29.59 -4.40 -5.58
CA ARG A 130 30.84 -4.02 -4.93
C ARG A 130 31.00 -2.50 -4.78
N SER A 131 30.39 -1.69 -5.65
CA SER A 131 30.43 -0.23 -5.51
C SER A 131 29.77 0.28 -4.21
N PHE A 132 28.85 -0.50 -3.63
CA PHE A 132 28.30 -0.18 -2.30
C PHE A 132 29.33 -0.30 -1.18
N GLY A 133 30.36 -1.13 -1.35
CA GLY A 133 31.45 -1.25 -0.36
C GLY A 133 32.32 0.00 -0.28
N SER A 134 32.37 0.82 -1.34
CA SER A 134 33.05 2.11 -1.33
C SER A 134 32.21 3.25 -0.75
N ILE A 135 30.94 2.99 -0.39
CA ILE A 135 30.12 3.99 0.30
C ILE A 135 30.53 4.01 1.77
N SER A 136 31.41 4.94 2.12
CA SER A 136 31.67 5.30 3.51
C SER A 136 30.42 5.93 4.08
N LEU A 137 29.72 5.21 4.97
CA LEU A 137 28.65 5.79 5.76
C LEU A 137 29.26 6.86 6.69
N PRO A 138 28.60 8.01 6.88
CA PRO A 138 29.03 8.96 7.90
C PRO A 138 29.11 8.25 9.26
N GLU A 139 30.18 8.51 10.02
CA GLU A 139 30.32 7.98 11.38
C GLU A 139 29.13 8.44 12.20
N PHE A 140 28.22 7.52 12.53
CA PHE A 140 27.14 7.81 13.44
C PHE A 140 27.72 8.00 14.83
N PRO A 141 27.30 9.03 15.58
CA PRO A 141 27.65 9.13 16.99
C PRO A 141 27.24 7.84 17.71
N PRO A 142 27.97 7.42 18.76
CA PRO A 142 27.69 6.19 19.48
C PRO A 142 26.21 6.14 19.85
N ASN A 143 25.57 5.04 19.44
CA ASN A 143 24.13 4.83 19.47
C ASN A 143 23.57 5.16 20.86
N PRO A 144 22.65 6.13 21.03
CA PRO A 144 22.05 6.42 22.33
C PRO A 144 21.20 5.26 22.85
N PHE A 145 20.85 4.31 21.99
CA PHE A 145 20.15 3.08 22.32
C PHE A 145 21.12 1.89 22.24
N ALA A 146 21.62 1.45 23.39
CA ALA A 146 22.32 0.18 23.50
C ALA A 146 21.31 -0.95 23.25
N LEU A 147 21.39 -1.58 22.07
CA LEU A 147 20.68 -2.83 21.84
C LEU A 147 21.20 -3.87 22.84
N PRO A 148 20.33 -4.70 23.45
CA PRO A 148 20.78 -5.79 24.30
C PRO A 148 21.74 -6.69 23.50
N ALA A 149 22.84 -7.12 24.12
CA ALA A 149 23.96 -7.81 23.47
C ALA A 149 23.57 -9.09 22.70
N GLU A 150 22.36 -9.60 22.92
CA GLU A 150 21.78 -10.75 22.23
C GLU A 150 21.31 -10.43 20.80
N ILE A 151 20.99 -9.18 20.49
CA ILE A 151 20.49 -8.78 19.17
C ILE A 151 21.68 -8.41 18.27
N THR A 152 22.20 -9.40 17.55
CA THR A 152 23.23 -9.21 16.53
C THR A 152 22.64 -8.64 15.23
N PRO A 153 23.46 -7.94 14.41
CA PRO A 153 23.03 -7.44 13.09
C PRO A 153 22.47 -8.53 12.17
N ALA A 154 22.95 -9.77 12.32
CA ALA A 154 22.44 -10.93 11.59
C ALA A 154 20.97 -11.24 11.93
N ILE A 155 20.58 -11.12 13.21
CA ILE A 155 19.21 -11.35 13.66
C ILE A 155 18.27 -10.27 13.09
N LEU A 156 18.74 -9.01 13.07
CA LEU A 156 17.99 -7.92 12.44
C LEU A 156 17.84 -8.13 10.93
N ALA A 157 18.89 -8.54 10.23
CA ALA A 157 18.84 -8.81 8.79
C ALA A 157 17.87 -9.97 8.46
N VAL A 158 17.88 -11.04 9.25
CA VAL A 158 16.93 -12.16 9.11
C VAL A 158 15.50 -11.69 9.40
N GLY A 159 15.31 -10.89 10.45
CA GLY A 159 14.00 -10.32 10.80
C GLY A 159 13.42 -9.44 9.68
N MET A 160 14.22 -8.52 9.15
CA MET A 160 13.82 -7.65 8.04
C MET A 160 13.51 -8.44 6.77
N THR A 161 14.31 -9.45 6.45
CA THR A 161 14.10 -10.31 5.28
C THR A 161 12.79 -11.10 5.42
N GLY A 162 12.54 -11.67 6.61
CA GLY A 162 11.28 -12.36 6.91
C GLY A 162 10.06 -11.45 6.78
N MET A 163 10.16 -10.21 7.26
CA MET A 163 9.09 -9.21 7.14
C MET A 163 8.77 -8.86 5.69
N LEU A 164 9.79 -8.67 4.85
CA LEU A 164 9.62 -8.38 3.41
C LEU A 164 8.98 -9.54 2.65
N LEU A 165 9.38 -10.78 2.94
CA LEU A 165 8.79 -11.97 2.34
C LEU A 165 7.32 -12.16 2.77
N ALA A 166 7.01 -11.95 4.06
CA ALA A 166 5.65 -12.01 4.56
C ALA A 166 4.75 -10.94 3.94
N TRP A 167 5.28 -9.72 3.75
CA TRP A 167 4.58 -8.63 3.07
C TRP A 167 4.31 -8.96 1.59
N ALA A 168 5.33 -9.45 0.87
CA ALA A 168 5.19 -9.84 -0.54
C ALA A 168 4.18 -10.97 -0.73
N PHE A 169 4.21 -11.99 0.13
CA PHE A 169 3.27 -13.11 0.10
C PHE A 169 1.84 -12.66 0.39
N SER A 170 1.65 -11.78 1.38
CA SER A 170 0.33 -11.23 1.72
C SER A 170 -0.28 -10.43 0.56
N ASN A 171 0.52 -9.60 -0.09
CA ASN A 171 0.09 -8.84 -1.28
C ASN A 171 -0.25 -9.76 -2.45
N TRP A 172 0.59 -10.76 -2.72
CA TRP A 172 0.32 -11.75 -3.78
C TRP A 172 -1.00 -12.50 -3.53
N TRP A 173 -1.23 -12.98 -2.31
CA TRP A 173 -2.45 -13.70 -1.93
C TRP A 173 -3.72 -12.85 -2.08
N LEU A 174 -3.67 -11.57 -1.64
CA LEU A 174 -4.78 -10.63 -1.76
C LEU A 174 -5.14 -10.35 -3.23
N LEU A 175 -4.14 -10.16 -4.09
CA LEU A 175 -4.34 -9.94 -5.51
C LEU A 175 -4.90 -11.19 -6.21
N HIS A 176 -4.43 -12.37 -5.83
CA HIS A 176 -4.90 -13.62 -6.44
C HIS A 176 -6.36 -13.94 -6.08
N LYS A 177 -6.80 -13.67 -4.84
CA LYS A 177 -8.22 -13.83 -4.44
C LYS A 177 -9.17 -12.90 -5.18
N LYS A 178 -8.72 -11.71 -5.60
CA LYS A 178 -9.53 -10.76 -6.36
C LYS A 178 -9.76 -11.22 -7.81
N SER A 179 -8.77 -11.89 -8.40
CA SER A 179 -8.87 -12.50 -9.73
C SER A 179 -9.92 -13.63 -9.79
N ASN A 180 -9.94 -14.51 -8.78
CA ASN A 180 -10.87 -15.65 -8.75
C ASN A 180 -12.33 -15.30 -8.41
N ARG A 181 -12.65 -14.05 -8.03
CA ARG A 181 -14.04 -13.61 -7.80
C ARG A 181 -14.70 -12.97 -9.02
N LEU A 182 -13.95 -12.82 -10.12
CA LEU A 182 -14.42 -12.22 -11.37
C LEU A 182 -14.50 -13.25 -12.53
N ALA A 183 -14.27 -14.52 -12.24
CA ALA A 183 -14.55 -15.67 -13.11
C ALA A 183 -15.77 -16.42 -12.57
#